data_AF-A0A9D5BHW0-F1
#
_entry.id   AF-A0A9D5BHW0-F1
#
_cell.length_a   1.000
_cell.length_b   1.000
_cell.length_c   1.000
_cell.angle_alpha   90.00
_cell.angle_beta   90.00
_cell.angle_gamma   90.00
#
_symmetry.space_group_name_H-M   'P 1'
#
loop_
_entity.id
_entity.type
_entity.pdbx_description
1 polymer ?
#
loop_
_entity_poly.entity_id
_entity_poly.type
_entity_poly.pdbx_seq_one_letter_code
_entity_poly.pdbx_strand_id
1 'polypeptide(L)'
;MALESAIPITLSYFVSSATMVYAQHLTVNLPEPPINLLYPGIVLFLVGITGNFYHHYLLSKLRIKGEKEYKIPKGGLFEFVICPHYLFEIIGFYGFSLISQTLYGFSFAIGTTFYLLGRSYATRRWYLSKFEDFPKNVKAIIPFVF
;
A
#
# COMPACT_ATOMS: atom_id res chain seq x y z
N MET A 1 -18.40 5.11 -12.64
CA MET A 1 -17.73 5.25 -11.33
C MET A 1 -16.76 4.11 -10.98
N ALA A 2 -17.19 2.88 -10.65
CA ALA A 2 -16.23 1.80 -10.28
C ALA A 2 -15.30 1.38 -11.43
N LEU A 3 -15.84 1.24 -12.65
CA LEU A 3 -15.07 0.88 -13.85
C LEU A 3 -14.08 1.98 -14.25
N GLU A 4 -14.48 3.25 -14.14
CA GLU A 4 -13.65 4.40 -14.47
C GLU A 4 -12.44 4.56 -13.57
N SER A 5 -12.51 4.11 -12.30
CA SER A 5 -11.35 4.07 -11.42
C SER A 5 -10.54 2.78 -11.60
N ALA A 6 -11.18 1.65 -11.89
CA ALA A 6 -10.50 0.37 -12.04
C ALA A 6 -9.53 0.35 -13.24
N ILE A 7 -9.93 0.91 -14.38
CA ILE A 7 -9.10 0.96 -15.59
C ILE A 7 -7.76 1.69 -15.37
N PRO A 8 -7.73 2.97 -14.95
CA PRO A 8 -6.47 3.69 -14.80
C PRO A 8 -5.58 3.09 -13.70
N ILE A 9 -6.18 2.57 -12.62
CA ILE A 9 -5.43 1.90 -11.55
C ILE A 9 -4.76 0.63 -12.10
N THR A 10 -5.52 -0.25 -12.76
CA THR A 10 -4.98 -1.50 -13.32
C THR A 10 -3.93 -1.22 -14.37
N LEU A 11 -4.18 -0.25 -15.26
CA LEU A 11 -3.22 0.16 -16.27
C LEU A 11 -1.93 0.71 -15.64
N SER A 12 -2.04 1.52 -14.58
CA SER A 12 -0.87 2.02 -13.85
C SER A 12 -0.03 0.88 -13.28
N TYR A 13 -0.64 -0.08 -12.56
CA TYR A 13 0.11 -1.22 -12.02
C TYR A 13 0.71 -2.09 -13.12
N PHE A 14 0.00 -2.28 -14.23
CA PHE A 14 0.51 -3.03 -15.38
C PHE A 14 1.75 -2.35 -15.98
N VAL A 15 1.67 -1.05 -16.27
CA VAL A 15 2.78 -0.27 -16.82
C VAL A 15 3.97 -0.25 -15.86
N SER A 16 3.73 -0.02 -14.57
CA SER A 16 4.78 -0.04 -13.55
C SER A 16 5.46 -1.41 -13.44
N SER A 17 4.68 -2.49 -13.48
CA SER A 17 5.21 -3.86 -13.45
C SER A 17 6.04 -4.18 -14.68
N ALA A 18 5.53 -3.84 -15.88
CA ALA A 18 6.26 -4.03 -17.13
C ALA A 18 7.56 -3.22 -17.16
N THR A 19 7.53 -1.98 -16.68
CA THR A 19 8.71 -1.11 -16.56
C THR A 19 9.71 -1.67 -15.56
N MET A 20 9.26 -2.22 -14.43
CA MET A 20 10.13 -2.85 -13.44
C MET A 20 10.85 -4.08 -14.01
N VAL A 21 10.14 -4.93 -14.75
CA VAL A 21 10.74 -6.09 -15.45
C VAL A 21 11.74 -5.62 -16.51
N TYR A 22 11.39 -4.60 -17.28
CA TYR A 22 12.29 -4.03 -18.27
C TYR A 22 13.55 -3.40 -17.64
N ALA A 23 13.39 -2.68 -16.53
CA ALA A 23 14.51 -2.13 -15.77
C ALA A 23 15.42 -3.25 -15.23
N GLN A 24 14.85 -4.34 -14.72
CA GLN A 24 15.63 -5.52 -14.30
C GLN A 24 16.42 -6.10 -15.48
N HIS A 25 15.79 -6.24 -16.66
CA HIS A 25 16.45 -6.75 -17.85
C HIS A 25 17.64 -5.88 -18.30
N LEU A 26 17.51 -4.55 -18.21
CA LEU A 26 18.61 -3.62 -18.50
C LEU A 26 19.80 -3.75 -17.53
N THR A 27 19.57 -4.28 -16.33
CA THR A 27 20.63 -4.43 -15.31
C THR A 27 21.39 -5.75 -15.39
N VAL A 28 21.03 -6.68 -16.28
CA VAL A 28 21.62 -8.04 -16.35
C VAL A 28 23.14 -8.04 -16.57
N ASN A 29 23.69 -7.06 -17.29
CA ASN A 29 25.12 -6.98 -17.57
C ASN A 29 25.89 -6.13 -16.53
N LEU A 30 25.21 -5.63 -15.49
CA LEU A 30 25.85 -4.88 -14.42
C LEU A 30 26.37 -5.84 -13.33
N PRO A 31 27.39 -5.42 -12.56
CA PRO A 31 27.83 -6.18 -11.39
C PRO A 31 26.66 -6.40 -10.41
N GLU A 32 26.58 -7.61 -9.88
CA GLU A 32 25.61 -7.91 -8.82
C GLU A 32 25.87 -7.04 -7.57
N PRO A 33 24.82 -6.66 -6.84
CA PRO A 33 24.98 -5.89 -5.63
C PRO A 33 25.79 -6.69 -4.60
N PRO A 34 26.70 -6.03 -3.84
CA PRO A 34 27.59 -6.70 -2.89
C PRO A 34 26.85 -7.35 -1.72
N ILE A 35 25.62 -6.90 -1.44
CA ILE A 35 24.76 -7.44 -0.40
C ILE A 35 23.52 -8.00 -1.09
N ASN A 36 23.27 -9.29 -0.90
CA ASN A 36 22.06 -9.94 -1.40
C ASN A 36 20.89 -9.69 -0.44
N LEU A 37 19.89 -8.94 -0.90
CA LEU A 37 18.69 -8.58 -0.13
C LEU A 37 17.45 -9.37 -0.57
N LEU A 38 17.63 -10.44 -1.35
CA LEU A 38 16.55 -11.26 -1.88
C LEU A 38 15.65 -11.83 -0.78
N TYR A 39 16.24 -12.56 0.18
CA TYR A 39 15.48 -13.21 1.25
C TYR A 39 14.74 -12.22 2.18
N PRO A 40 15.37 -11.16 2.72
CA PRO A 40 14.63 -10.17 3.49
C PRO A 40 13.57 -9.46 2.64
N GLY A 41 13.83 -9.23 1.35
CA GLY A 41 12.86 -8.70 0.41
C GLY A 41 11.64 -9.59 0.22
N ILE A 42 11.83 -10.91 0.06
CA ILE A 42 10.74 -11.89 -0.02
C ILE A 42 9.91 -11.88 1.26
N VAL A 43 10.56 -11.88 2.43
CA VAL A 43 9.85 -11.83 3.72
C VAL A 43 9.01 -10.55 3.83
N LEU A 44 9.58 -9.38 3.52
CA LEU A 44 8.84 -8.12 3.54
C LEU A 44 7.68 -8.13 2.54
N PHE A 45 7.89 -8.65 1.33
CA PHE A 45 6.84 -8.74 0.33
C PHE A 45 5.68 -9.61 0.81
N LEU A 46 5.97 -10.78 1.39
CA LEU A 46 4.95 -11.69 1.94
C LEU A 46 4.18 -11.04 3.10
N VAL A 47 4.88 -10.37 4.02
CA VAL A 47 4.22 -9.59 5.09
C VAL A 47 3.32 -8.50 4.51
N GLY A 48 3.81 -7.77 3.52
CA GLY A 48 3.07 -6.72 2.82
C GLY A 48 1.81 -7.24 2.13
N ILE A 49 1.91 -8.28 1.29
CA ILE A 49 0.75 -8.78 0.54
C ILE A 49 -0.29 -9.42 1.47
N THR A 50 0.14 -10.19 2.48
CA THR A 50 -0.77 -10.81 3.45
C THR A 50 -1.48 -9.76 4.29
N GLY A 51 -0.74 -8.77 4.81
CA GLY A 51 -1.33 -7.69 5.59
C GLY A 51 -2.26 -6.81 4.76
N ASN A 52 -1.89 -6.49 3.51
CA ASN A 52 -2.75 -5.73 2.60
C ASN A 52 -4.06 -6.48 2.33
N PHE A 53 -3.97 -7.77 1.97
CA PHE A 53 -5.13 -8.63 1.73
C PHE A 53 -6.05 -8.72 2.95
N TYR A 54 -5.48 -8.97 4.13
CA TYR A 54 -6.24 -9.09 5.37
C TYR A 54 -7.06 -7.83 5.67
N HIS A 55 -6.47 -6.64 5.51
CA HIS A 55 -7.18 -5.40 5.77
C HIS A 55 -8.20 -5.05 4.68
N HIS A 56 -7.95 -5.41 3.42
CA HIS A 56 -8.97 -5.31 2.37
C HIS A 56 -10.15 -6.27 2.61
N TYR A 57 -9.88 -7.47 3.12
CA TYR A 57 -10.92 -8.41 3.53
C TYR A 57 -11.77 -7.87 4.69
N LEU A 58 -11.17 -7.19 5.66
CA LEU A 58 -11.94 -6.48 6.70
C LEU A 58 -12.81 -5.37 6.10
N LEU A 59 -12.27 -4.57 5.17
CA LEU A 59 -13.04 -3.51 4.50
C LEU A 59 -14.20 -4.05 3.66
N SER A 60 -14.03 -5.20 3.00
CA SER A 60 -15.09 -5.79 2.17
C SER A 60 -16.29 -6.24 3.02
N LYS A 61 -16.05 -6.66 4.26
CA LYS A 61 -17.12 -7.02 5.22
C LYS A 61 -17.95 -5.84 5.71
N LEU A 62 -17.48 -4.61 5.56
CA LEU A 62 -18.20 -3.42 6.03
C LEU A 62 -19.41 -3.08 5.15
N ARG A 63 -19.42 -3.55 3.90
CA ARG A 63 -20.49 -3.26 2.94
C ARG A 63 -21.38 -4.48 2.74
N ILE A 64 -22.64 -4.35 3.14
CA ILE A 64 -23.70 -5.31 2.77
C ILE A 64 -24.31 -4.84 1.44
N LYS A 65 -24.71 -5.78 0.57
CA LYS A 65 -25.30 -5.46 -0.74
C LYS A 65 -26.48 -4.48 -0.58
N GLY A 66 -26.32 -3.27 -1.12
CA GLY A 66 -27.35 -2.21 -1.13
C GLY A 66 -27.04 -1.01 -0.24
N GLU A 67 -26.17 -1.15 0.77
CA GLU A 67 -25.79 -0.04 1.65
C GLU A 67 -24.71 0.84 1.00
N LYS A 68 -24.97 2.16 0.96
CA LYS A 68 -24.01 3.18 0.51
C LYS A 68 -23.38 3.97 1.66
N GLU A 69 -23.78 3.68 2.89
CA GLU A 69 -23.29 4.40 4.06
C GLU A 69 -21.87 3.98 4.39
N TYR A 70 -21.03 4.96 4.72
CA TYR A 70 -19.67 4.70 5.17
C TYR A 70 -19.70 4.27 6.64
N LYS A 71 -18.90 3.25 6.98
CA LYS A 71 -18.76 2.76 8.35
C LYS A 71 -17.31 2.89 8.80
N ILE A 72 -17.10 3.10 10.09
CA ILE A 72 -15.76 3.13 10.67
C ILE A 72 -15.23 1.68 10.69
N PRO A 73 -14.12 1.39 10.00
CA PRO A 73 -13.52 0.06 10.01
C PRO A 73 -13.02 -0.30 11.42
N LYS A 74 -13.18 -1.56 11.82
CA LYS A 74 -12.70 -2.09 13.11
C LYS A 74 -11.96 -3.41 12.92
N GLY A 75 -11.07 -3.74 13.86
CA GLY A 75 -10.26 -4.95 13.87
C GLY A 75 -8.93 -4.82 13.14
N GLY A 76 -7.97 -5.68 13.49
CA GLY A 76 -6.61 -5.61 12.95
C GLY A 76 -5.93 -4.29 13.31
N LEU A 77 -5.17 -3.71 12.37
CA LEU A 77 -4.49 -2.44 12.59
C LEU A 77 -5.42 -1.22 12.44
N PHE A 78 -6.71 -1.39 12.11
CA PHE A 78 -7.65 -0.26 12.02
C PHE A 78 -7.86 0.46 13.37
N GLU A 79 -7.52 -0.18 14.49
CA GLU A 79 -7.55 0.44 15.82
C GLU A 79 -6.44 1.48 16.03
N PHE A 80 -5.37 1.41 15.23
CA PHE A 80 -4.20 2.28 15.34
C PHE A 80 -4.11 3.27 14.18
N VAL A 81 -4.46 2.85 12.96
CA VAL A 81 -4.32 3.64 11.73
C VAL A 81 -5.56 3.53 10.84
N ILE A 82 -5.92 4.59 10.12
CA ILE A 82 -7.13 4.58 9.27
C ILE A 82 -6.94 3.76 7.99
N CYS A 83 -5.70 3.70 7.46
CA CYS A 83 -5.40 2.99 6.21
C CYS A 83 -4.26 1.97 6.39
N PRO A 84 -4.45 0.91 7.20
CA PRO A 84 -3.44 -0.14 7.38
C PRO A 84 -3.12 -0.89 6.08
N HIS A 85 -4.10 -1.06 5.19
CA HIS A 85 -3.88 -1.68 3.88
C HIS A 85 -2.84 -0.91 3.04
N TYR A 86 -2.80 0.43 3.13
CA TYR A 86 -1.76 1.24 2.49
C TYR A 86 -0.39 1.08 3.14
N LEU A 87 -0.33 0.95 4.47
CA LEU A 87 0.94 0.65 5.16
C LEU A 87 1.55 -0.65 4.65
N PHE A 88 0.74 -1.71 4.56
CA PHE A 88 1.19 -3.00 4.07
C PHE A 88 1.51 -3.01 2.57
N GLU A 89 0.83 -2.19 1.78
CA GLU A 89 1.18 -1.97 0.38
C GLU A 89 2.56 -1.32 0.23
N ILE A 90 2.88 -0.32 1.05
CA ILE A 90 4.22 0.30 1.12
C ILE A 90 5.27 -0.76 1.50
N ILE A 91 5.01 -1.56 2.53
CA ILE A 91 5.92 -2.66 2.96
C ILE A 91 6.17 -3.62 1.80
N GLY A 92 5.12 -3.98 1.05
CA GLY A 92 5.22 -4.84 -0.13
C GLY A 92 6.13 -4.25 -1.21
N PHE A 93 6.02 -2.95 -1.51
CA PHE A 93 6.87 -2.29 -2.50
C PHE A 93 8.32 -2.14 -2.05
N TYR A 94 8.58 -1.91 -0.76
CA TYR A 94 9.94 -2.00 -0.24
C TYR A 94 10.49 -3.43 -0.34
N GLY A 95 9.67 -4.46 -0.09
CA GLY A 95 10.03 -5.85 -0.38
C GLY A 95 10.47 -6.06 -1.83
N PHE A 96 9.70 -5.58 -2.80
CA PHE A 96 10.08 -5.62 -4.22
C PHE A 96 11.35 -4.82 -4.55
N SER A 97 11.54 -3.67 -3.93
CA SER A 97 12.78 -2.89 -4.07
C SER A 97 13.99 -3.67 -3.57
N LEU A 98 13.86 -4.44 -2.49
CA LEU A 98 14.94 -5.28 -1.96
C LEU A 98 15.19 -6.52 -2.81
N ILE A 99 14.16 -7.09 -3.45
CA ILE A 99 14.30 -8.22 -4.36
C ILE A 99 15.00 -7.79 -5.65
N SER A 100 14.55 -6.70 -6.27
CA SER A 100 15.09 -6.22 -7.54
C SER A 100 16.44 -5.53 -7.40
N GLN A 101 16.68 -4.86 -6.26
CA GLN A 101 17.88 -4.05 -5.99
C GLN A 101 18.20 -3.05 -7.11
N THR A 102 17.17 -2.56 -7.81
CA THR A 102 17.30 -1.55 -8.88
C THR A 102 16.91 -0.16 -8.39
N LEU A 103 17.50 0.87 -9.02
CA LEU A 103 17.12 2.27 -8.77
C LEU A 103 15.65 2.54 -9.10
N TYR A 104 15.11 1.87 -10.12
CA TYR A 104 13.70 1.98 -10.48
C TYR A 104 12.79 1.43 -9.37
N GLY A 105 13.06 0.20 -8.89
CA GLY A 105 12.27 -0.41 -7.81
C GLY A 105 12.27 0.44 -6.54
N PHE A 106 13.41 1.01 -6.18
CA PHE A 106 13.52 1.91 -5.04
C PHE A 106 12.75 3.22 -5.23
N SER A 107 12.90 3.85 -6.39
CA SER A 107 12.22 5.10 -6.73
C SER A 107 10.70 4.92 -6.77
N PHE A 108 10.23 3.77 -7.27
CA PHE A 108 8.83 3.40 -7.29
C PHE A 108 8.26 3.21 -5.87
N ALA A 109 9.00 2.54 -4.98
CA ALA A 109 8.60 2.36 -3.59
C ALA A 109 8.48 3.70 -2.85
N ILE A 110 9.43 4.63 -3.06
CA ILE A 110 9.38 5.99 -2.48
C ILE A 110 8.18 6.78 -3.04
N GLY A 111 7.99 6.77 -4.36
CA GLY A 111 6.88 7.48 -4.99
C GLY A 111 5.52 6.98 -4.48
N THR A 112 5.38 5.66 -4.36
CA THR A 112 4.19 5.02 -3.80
C THR A 112 3.99 5.38 -2.33
N THR A 113 5.07 5.45 -1.55
CA THR A 113 5.03 5.90 -0.16
C THR A 113 4.43 7.30 -0.07
N PHE A 114 4.99 8.29 -0.77
CA PHE A 114 4.46 9.66 -0.72
C PHE A 114 3.00 9.76 -1.17
N TYR A 115 2.64 9.06 -2.24
CA TYR A 115 1.27 9.02 -2.74
C TYR A 115 0.30 8.46 -1.69
N LEU A 116 0.63 7.33 -1.07
CA LEU A 116 -0.21 6.66 -0.09
C LEU A 116 -0.25 7.40 1.26
N LEU A 117 0.84 8.03 1.68
CA LEU A 117 0.86 8.94 2.84
C LEU A 117 -0.14 10.09 2.63
N GLY A 118 -0.08 10.76 1.47
CA GLY A 118 -0.99 11.86 1.14
C GLY A 118 -2.45 11.42 1.07
N ARG A 119 -2.73 10.28 0.41
CA ARG A 119 -4.08 9.71 0.37
C ARG A 119 -4.60 9.31 1.75
N SER A 120 -3.75 8.72 2.57
CA SER A 120 -4.13 8.32 3.92
C SER A 120 -4.47 9.53 4.80
N TYR A 121 -3.66 10.59 4.72
CA TYR A 121 -3.94 11.85 5.42
C TYR A 121 -5.28 12.46 4.99
N ALA A 122 -5.55 12.53 3.69
CA ALA A 122 -6.82 13.02 3.16
C ALA A 122 -8.00 12.15 3.64
N THR A 123 -7.82 10.83 3.67
CA THR A 123 -8.82 9.88 4.17
C THR A 123 -9.11 10.11 5.65
N ARG A 124 -8.07 10.24 6.49
CA ARG A 124 -8.23 10.55 7.92
C ARG A 124 -9.01 11.84 8.13
N ARG A 125 -8.64 12.90 7.41
CA ARG A 125 -9.36 14.18 7.47
C ARG A 125 -10.82 14.04 7.08
N TRP A 126 -11.11 13.27 6.04
CA TRP A 126 -12.48 13.02 5.60
C TRP A 126 -13.28 12.27 6.69
N TYR A 127 -12.73 11.22 7.30
CA TYR A 127 -13.38 10.50 8.40
C TYR A 127 -13.65 11.42 9.61
N LEU A 128 -12.68 12.23 10.01
CA LEU A 128 -12.85 13.22 11.10
C LEU A 128 -13.94 14.26 10.80
N SER A 129 -14.13 14.64 9.54
CA SER A 129 -15.18 15.58 9.14
C SER A 129 -16.56 14.92 9.03
N LYS A 130 -16.61 13.60 8.88
CA LYS A 130 -17.84 12.86 8.57
C LYS A 130 -18.46 12.20 9.80
N PHE A 131 -17.65 11.78 10.76
CA PHE A 131 -18.08 11.08 11.95
C PHE A 131 -17.66 11.87 13.19
N GLU A 132 -18.63 12.37 13.96
CA GLU A 132 -18.38 13.13 15.20
C GLU A 132 -17.67 12.26 16.25
N ASP A 133 -18.04 10.97 16.34
CA ASP A 133 -17.47 10.00 17.29
C ASP A 133 -16.17 9.33 16.82
N PHE A 134 -15.52 9.84 15.77
CA PHE A 134 -14.30 9.20 15.26
C PHE A 134 -13.13 9.32 16.26
N PRO A 135 -12.46 8.20 16.59
CA PRO A 135 -11.34 8.20 17.54
C PRO A 135 -10.16 9.06 17.05
N LYS A 136 -9.87 10.16 17.76
CA LYS A 136 -8.81 11.11 17.40
C LYS A 136 -7.38 10.53 17.51
N ASN A 137 -7.22 9.48 18.32
CA ASN A 137 -5.96 8.75 18.50
C ASN A 137 -5.58 7.89 17.29
N VAL A 138 -6.53 7.55 16.41
CA VAL A 138 -6.24 6.84 15.17
C VAL A 138 -5.41 7.73 14.24
N LYS A 139 -4.28 7.17 13.81
CA LYS A 139 -3.29 7.81 12.94
C LYS A 139 -3.63 7.58 11.47
N ALA A 140 -2.96 8.26 10.57
CA ALA A 140 -3.13 8.11 9.13
C ALA A 140 -2.70 6.69 8.70
N ILE A 141 -1.44 6.32 8.93
CA ILE A 141 -0.86 5.13 8.29
C ILE A 141 0.29 4.48 9.06
N ILE A 142 1.12 5.26 9.79
CA ILE A 142 2.19 4.75 10.65
C ILE A 142 1.67 4.70 12.09
N PRO A 143 1.53 3.51 12.69
CA PRO A 143 1.04 3.38 14.06
C PRO A 143 1.82 4.27 15.02
N PHE A 144 1.09 4.97 15.90
CA PHE A 144 1.62 5.87 16.93
C PHE A 144 2.35 7.13 16.44
N VAL A 145 2.80 7.19 15.19
CA VAL A 145 3.57 8.32 14.63
C VAL A 145 2.69 9.22 13.76
N PHE A 146 2.23 8.71 12.62
CA PHE A 146 1.61 9.51 11.55
C PHE A 146 0.32 8.90 11.04
#